data_AF-A0A3D5Z918-F1
#
_entry.id   AF-A0A3D5Z918-F1
#
_cell.length_a   1.000
_cell.length_b   1.000
_cell.length_c   1.000
_cell.angle_alpha   90.00
_cell.angle_beta   90.00
_cell.angle_gamma   90.00
#
_symmetry.space_group_name_H-M   'P 1'
#
loop_
_entity.id
_entity.type
_entity.pdbx_description
1 polymer ?
#
loop_
_entity_poly.entity_id
_entity_poly.type
_entity_poly.pdbx_seq_one_letter_code
_entity_poly.pdbx_strand_id
1 'polypeptide(L)'
;IEDIVEELFGEIEDEHDLDELTEIKISDNEYKLSARLEIDYLNHKYGLSLPENDEYETLGGMIVHYLEDIPKKNSNVLIEKFLLTVLSVTDTKIEEVKVSINEK
;
A
#
# COMPACT_ATOMS: atom_id res chain seq x y z
N ILE A 1 37.13 -8.32 6.16
CA ILE A 1 36.65 -8.83 4.86
C ILE A 1 35.22 -9.23 5.17
N GLU A 2 34.27 -8.48 4.61
CA GLU A 2 32.91 -8.19 5.16
C GLU A 2 33.02 -7.42 6.49
N ASP A 3 32.57 -6.19 6.72
CA ASP A 3 31.44 -5.42 6.19
C ASP A 3 31.82 -3.91 6.10
N ILE A 4 32.50 -3.50 5.04
CA ILE A 4 32.91 -2.08 4.78
C ILE A 4 32.43 -1.65 3.39
N VAL A 5 31.21 -2.04 3.01
CA VAL A 5 30.68 -1.74 1.66
C VAL A 5 29.24 -1.22 1.71
N GLU A 6 28.47 -1.48 2.76
CA GLU A 6 27.07 -1.03 2.85
C GLU A 6 26.88 0.44 3.28
N GLU A 7 27.89 1.08 3.91
CA GLU A 7 27.82 2.49 4.31
C GLU A 7 28.30 3.49 3.24
N LEU A 8 28.88 3.02 2.12
CA LEU A 8 29.48 3.90 1.11
C LEU A 8 28.65 4.06 -0.17
N PHE A 9 27.55 3.31 -0.34
CA PHE A 9 26.75 3.29 -1.57
C PHE A 9 25.24 3.03 -1.36
N GLY A 10 24.64 3.56 -0.29
CA GLY A 10 23.17 3.74 -0.23
C GLY A 10 22.82 5.03 -0.97
N GLU A 11 22.32 4.89 -2.18
CA GLU A 11 22.17 5.95 -3.21
C GLU A 11 21.56 7.25 -2.67
N ILE A 12 22.36 8.32 -2.77
CA ILE A 12 22.03 9.76 -2.79
C ILE A 12 20.51 10.01 -2.81
N GLU A 13 19.94 10.46 -1.68
CA GLU A 13 18.57 10.99 -1.60
C GLU A 13 18.42 12.11 -2.65
N ASP A 14 17.75 11.78 -3.75
CA ASP A 14 17.47 12.71 -4.84
C ASP A 14 16.62 13.87 -4.29
N GLU A 15 17.05 15.07 -4.64
CA GLU A 15 16.71 16.40 -4.15
C GLU A 15 15.34 16.91 -4.64
N HIS A 16 14.37 15.99 -4.76
CA HIS A 16 13.02 16.24 -5.23
C HIS A 16 12.00 15.60 -4.27
N ASP A 17 11.62 16.31 -3.19
CA ASP A 17 10.50 16.04 -2.26
C ASP A 17 9.68 14.75 -2.59
N LEU A 18 10.24 13.59 -2.22
CA LEU A 18 9.50 12.33 -2.21
C LEU A 18 8.65 12.38 -0.94
N ASP A 19 7.35 12.62 -1.07
CA ASP A 19 6.42 12.25 0.00
C ASP A 19 6.72 10.78 0.35
N GLU A 20 7.38 10.52 1.49
CA GLU A 20 7.63 9.16 1.96
C GLU A 20 6.29 8.41 1.96
N LEU A 21 6.13 7.47 1.02
CA LEU A 21 4.92 6.69 0.93
C LEU A 21 4.82 5.87 2.22
N THR A 22 3.77 6.12 2.99
CA THR A 22 3.57 5.40 4.25
C THR A 22 3.58 3.90 4.00
N GLU A 23 4.51 3.18 4.61
CA GLU A 23 4.63 1.75 4.45
C GLU A 23 5.04 1.10 5.78
N ILE A 24 4.05 0.82 6.63
CA ILE A 24 4.26 0.35 8.00
C ILE A 24 3.64 -1.04 8.15
N LYS A 25 4.47 -2.05 8.41
CA LYS A 25 4.01 -3.38 8.83
C LYS A 25 3.67 -3.34 10.34
N ILE A 26 2.39 -3.47 10.68
CA ILE A 26 1.91 -3.48 12.07
C ILE A 26 2.05 -4.88 12.68
N SER A 27 1.76 -5.93 11.89
CA SER A 27 1.96 -7.33 12.23
C SER A 27 2.12 -8.18 10.97
N ASP A 28 2.25 -9.49 11.08
CA ASP A 28 2.35 -10.38 9.91
C ASP A 28 1.13 -10.30 8.97
N ASN A 29 -0.03 -9.97 9.52
CA ASN A 29 -1.29 -9.94 8.78
C ASN A 29 -1.90 -8.53 8.75
N GLU A 30 -1.17 -7.50 9.17
CA GLU A 30 -1.70 -6.15 9.29
C GLU A 30 -0.69 -5.08 8.89
N TYR A 31 -1.12 -4.18 8.01
CA TYR A 31 -0.28 -3.14 7.39
C TYR A 31 -1.01 -1.81 7.38
N LYS A 32 -0.26 -0.71 7.48
CA LYS A 32 -0.71 0.65 7.19
C LYS A 32 0.10 1.13 5.99
N LEU A 33 -0.59 1.34 4.86
CA LEU A 33 0.02 1.55 3.55
C LEU A 33 -0.54 2.83 2.90
N SER A 34 0.29 3.52 2.14
CA SER A 34 -0.15 4.57 1.24
C SER A 34 -0.97 3.94 0.13
N ALA A 35 -2.09 4.58 -0.21
CA ALA A 35 -2.91 4.18 -1.33
C ALA A 35 -2.19 4.33 -2.69
N ARG A 36 -1.05 5.05 -2.73
CA ARG A 36 -0.22 5.22 -3.92
C ARG A 36 0.74 4.05 -4.16
N LEU A 37 0.89 3.12 -3.21
CA LEU A 37 1.74 1.95 -3.40
C LEU A 37 1.17 1.04 -4.48
N GLU A 38 2.03 0.63 -5.40
CA GLU A 38 1.70 -0.28 -6.50
C GLU A 38 1.47 -1.70 -5.98
N ILE A 39 0.52 -2.40 -6.60
CA ILE A 39 0.08 -3.71 -6.14
C ILE A 39 1.15 -4.78 -6.37
N ASP A 40 1.83 -4.71 -7.52
CA ASP A 40 2.92 -5.61 -7.87
C ASP A 40 4.08 -5.51 -6.87
N TYR A 41 4.43 -4.29 -6.44
CA TYR A 41 5.41 -4.01 -5.41
C TYR A 41 5.00 -4.63 -4.07
N LEU A 42 3.75 -4.40 -3.63
CA LEU A 42 3.23 -4.97 -2.39
C LEU A 42 3.20 -6.50 -2.43
N ASN A 43 2.84 -7.08 -3.58
CA ASN A 43 2.85 -8.53 -3.81
C ASN A 43 4.25 -9.11 -3.78
N HIS A 44 5.22 -8.46 -4.43
CA HIS A 44 6.60 -8.92 -4.48
C HIS A 44 7.29 -8.81 -3.09
N LYS A 45 7.09 -7.68 -2.40
CA LYS A 45 7.75 -7.42 -1.10
C LYS A 45 7.16 -8.22 0.06
N TYR A 46 5.84 -8.35 0.11
CA TYR A 46 5.14 -8.94 1.27
C TYR A 46 4.45 -10.27 0.97
N GLY A 47 4.39 -10.71 -0.29
CA GLY A 47 3.73 -11.95 -0.66
C GLY A 47 2.21 -11.94 -0.45
N LEU A 48 1.58 -10.76 -0.40
CA LEU A 48 0.16 -10.62 -0.08
C LEU A 48 -0.72 -11.38 -1.08
N SER A 49 -0.37 -11.32 -2.38
CA SER A 49 -1.22 -11.78 -3.48
C SER A 49 -2.53 -10.99 -3.53
N LEU A 50 -2.44 -9.66 -3.42
CA LEU A 50 -3.51 -8.72 -3.75
C LEU A 50 -3.92 -8.92 -5.23
N PRO A 51 -5.20 -8.78 -5.57
CA PRO A 51 -5.67 -8.89 -6.96
C PRO A 51 -4.97 -7.87 -7.86
N GLU A 52 -4.55 -8.32 -9.04
CA GLU A 52 -3.97 -7.49 -10.10
C GLU A 52 -4.93 -7.44 -11.30
N ASN A 53 -4.99 -6.31 -11.99
CA ASN A 53 -5.82 -6.08 -13.18
C ASN A 53 -5.24 -4.91 -13.99
N ASP A 54 -5.38 -4.93 -15.32
CA ASP A 54 -4.96 -3.85 -16.20
C ASP A 54 -5.71 -2.52 -15.96
N GLU A 55 -6.83 -2.54 -15.25
CA GLU A 55 -7.64 -1.35 -14.94
C GLU A 55 -7.17 -0.55 -13.72
N TYR A 56 -6.23 -1.07 -12.93
CA TYR A 56 -5.67 -0.38 -11.77
C TYR A 56 -4.24 -0.82 -11.45
N GLU A 57 -3.42 0.11 -10.97
CA GLU A 57 -2.01 -0.17 -10.64
C GLU A 57 -1.72 -0.07 -9.12
N THR A 58 -2.46 0.78 -8.42
CA THR A 58 -2.20 1.12 -7.02
C THR A 58 -3.27 0.59 -6.06
N LEU A 59 -2.93 0.49 -4.77
CA LEU A 59 -3.87 0.08 -3.72
C LEU A 59 -5.15 0.95 -3.70
N GLY A 60 -5.01 2.26 -3.88
CA GLY A 60 -6.12 3.19 -4.00
C GLY A 60 -6.94 2.97 -5.26
N GLY A 61 -6.26 2.77 -6.40
CA GLY A 61 -6.91 2.45 -7.68
C GLY A 61 -7.74 1.18 -7.59
N MET A 62 -7.22 0.12 -6.98
CA MET A 62 -7.97 -1.12 -6.73
C MET A 62 -9.24 -0.86 -5.91
N ILE A 63 -9.14 -0.13 -4.79
CA ILE A 63 -10.31 0.14 -3.95
C ILE A 63 -11.39 0.91 -4.72
N VAL A 64 -10.99 1.94 -5.47
CA VAL A 64 -11.94 2.74 -6.28
C VAL A 64 -12.55 1.89 -7.40
N HIS A 65 -11.76 1.04 -8.05
CA HIS A 65 -12.25 0.12 -9.08
C HIS A 65 -13.31 -0.84 -8.54
N TYR A 66 -13.07 -1.47 -7.37
CA TYR A 66 -14.03 -2.41 -6.77
C TYR A 66 -15.30 -1.76 -6.22
N LEU A 67 -15.24 -0.47 -5.83
CA LEU A 67 -16.37 0.26 -5.28
C LEU A 67 -17.09 1.16 -6.29
N GLU A 68 -16.48 1.41 -7.45
CA GLU A 68 -16.87 2.43 -8.43
C GLU A 68 -17.02 3.85 -7.83
N ASP A 69 -16.41 4.11 -6.66
CA ASP A 69 -16.49 5.37 -5.91
C ASP A 69 -15.29 5.52 -4.95
N ILE A 70 -15.06 6.75 -4.47
CA ILE A 70 -14.07 7.04 -3.44
C ILE A 70 -14.72 6.86 -2.06
N PRO A 71 -14.36 5.82 -1.29
CA PRO A 71 -14.97 5.57 0.01
C PRO A 71 -14.60 6.62 1.05
N LYS A 72 -15.51 6.85 2.01
CA LYS A 72 -15.26 7.76 3.14
C LYS A 72 -14.22 7.19 4.10
N LYS A 73 -13.60 8.07 4.90
CA LYS A 73 -12.77 7.67 6.04
C LYS A 73 -13.50 6.68 6.95
N ASN A 74 -12.76 5.69 7.44
CA ASN A 74 -13.20 4.55 8.25
C ASN A 74 -14.13 3.55 7.53
N SER A 75 -14.31 3.68 6.21
CA SER A 75 -15.00 2.64 5.44
C SER A 75 -14.17 1.36 5.42
N ASN A 76 -14.86 0.23 5.53
CA ASN A 76 -14.27 -1.10 5.41
C ASN A 76 -14.67 -1.72 4.08
N VAL A 77 -13.69 -2.18 3.32
CA VAL A 77 -13.87 -2.81 2.01
C VAL A 77 -13.28 -4.20 2.09
N LEU A 78 -14.11 -5.22 1.86
CA LEU A 78 -13.65 -6.61 1.82
C LEU A 78 -13.43 -7.01 0.37
N ILE A 79 -12.17 -7.24 0.01
CA ILE A 79 -11.76 -7.74 -1.30
C ILE A 79 -11.06 -9.08 -1.07
N GLU A 80 -11.69 -10.16 -1.51
CA GLU A 80 -11.25 -11.53 -1.23
C GLU A 80 -10.99 -11.81 0.27
N LYS A 81 -9.73 -12.01 0.65
CA LYS A 81 -9.27 -12.25 2.03
C LYS A 81 -8.80 -10.97 2.74
N PHE A 82 -8.80 -9.82 2.06
CA PHE A 82 -8.29 -8.56 2.59
C PHE A 82 -9.41 -7.67 3.08
N LEU A 83 -9.34 -7.28 4.35
CA LEU A 83 -10.13 -6.20 4.91
C LEU A 83 -9.33 -4.91 4.82
N LEU A 84 -9.78 -4.00 3.94
CA LEU A 84 -9.17 -2.71 3.69
C LEU A 84 -9.96 -1.63 4.44
N THR A 85 -9.32 -0.95 5.39
CA THR A 85 -9.93 0.19 6.11
C THR A 85 -9.32 1.50 5.63
N VAL A 86 -10.15 2.42 5.15
CA VAL A 86 -9.70 3.75 4.71
C VAL A 86 -9.33 4.59 5.93
N LEU A 87 -8.06 4.94 6.11
CA LEU A 87 -7.60 5.73 7.26
C LEU A 87 -7.61 7.23 6.97
N SER A 88 -7.26 7.60 5.73
CA SER A 88 -7.21 8.98 5.27
C SER A 88 -7.63 9.05 3.80
N VAL A 89 -8.44 10.05 3.47
CA VAL A 89 -9.02 10.27 2.14
C VAL A 89 -9.30 11.76 1.97
N THR A 90 -9.12 12.25 0.75
CA THR A 90 -9.50 13.59 0.30
C THR A 90 -10.73 13.50 -0.59
N ASP A 91 -11.21 14.63 -1.12
CA ASP A 91 -12.36 14.63 -2.04
C ASP A 91 -12.06 13.90 -3.37
N THR A 92 -10.79 13.70 -3.72
CA THR A 92 -10.38 13.16 -5.03
C THR A 92 -9.54 11.89 -4.97
N LYS A 93 -9.04 11.50 -3.79
CA LYS A 93 -8.20 10.30 -3.65
C LYS A 93 -8.15 9.75 -2.23
N ILE A 94 -7.94 8.44 -2.14
CA ILE A 94 -7.55 7.75 -0.92
C ILE A 94 -6.06 8.05 -0.66
N GLU A 95 -5.67 8.33 0.57
CA GLU A 95 -4.28 8.62 0.95
C GLU A 95 -3.64 7.43 1.67
N GLU A 96 -4.34 6.89 2.68
CA GLU A 96 -3.82 5.83 3.54
C GLU A 96 -4.88 4.75 3.78
N VAL A 97 -4.45 3.50 3.76
CA VAL A 97 -5.26 2.31 3.91
C VAL A 97 -4.64 1.39 4.94
N LYS A 98 -5.45 0.86 5.84
CA LYS A 98 -5.09 -0.28 6.65
C LYS A 98 -5.46 -1.55 5.90
N VAL A 99 -4.52 -2.47 5.74
CA VAL A 99 -4.74 -3.78 5.10
C VAL A 99 -4.63 -4.85 6.17
N SER A 100 -5.71 -5.58 6.40
CA SER A 100 -5.75 -6.74 7.31
C SER A 100 -6.07 -8.01 6.52
N ILE A 101 -5.28 -9.07 6.73
CA ILE A 101 -5.50 -10.37 6.09
C ILE A 101 -6.39 -11.22 7.00
N ASN A 102 -7.61 -11.52 6.55
CA ASN A 102 -8.50 -12.44 7.22
C ASN A 102 -8.16 -13.87 6.80
N GLU A 103 -7.39 -14.58 7.62
CA GLU A 103 -7.22 -16.03 7.47
C GLU A 103 -8.57 -16.71 7.75
N LYS A 104 -9.09 -17.46 6.78
CA LYS A 104 -10.25 -18.34 6.95
C LYS A 104 -9.84 -19.65 7.60
#